data_AF-A0A501QC90-F1
#
_entry.id   AF-A0A501QC90-F1
#
_cell.length_a   1.000
_cell.length_b   1.000
_cell.length_c   1.000
_cell.angle_alpha   90.00
_cell.angle_beta   90.00
_cell.angle_gamma   90.00
#
_symmetry.space_group_name_H-M   'P 1'
#
loop_
_entity.id
_entity.type
_entity.pdbx_description
1 polymer ?
#
loop_
_entity_poly.entity_id
_entity_poly.type
_entity_poly.pdbx_seq_one_letter_code
_entity_poly.pdbx_strand_id
1 'polypeptide(L)' 'MKFNSLIVERNNWQLRTTEFYMQNGLRIDSNAIYDFKLKLGDSITKDANSDLFKVYRKDTVDKKYHFLIEYDNDSH' A
#
# COMPACT_ATOMS: atom_id res chain seq x y z
N MET A 1 -4.35 -1.49 17.34
CA MET A 1 -3.80 -0.18 16.93
C MET A 1 -3.88 -0.12 15.41
N LYS A 2 -4.37 0.98 14.84
CA LYS A 2 -4.61 1.12 13.41
C LYS A 2 -3.71 2.22 12.86
N PHE A 3 -2.97 1.91 11.81
CA PHE A 3 -2.03 2.85 11.20
C PHE A 3 -2.62 3.36 9.90
N ASN A 4 -2.50 4.67 9.66
CA ASN A 4 -2.79 5.29 8.39
C ASN A 4 -1.52 5.99 7.92
N SER A 5 -1.09 5.73 6.68
CA SER A 5 0.10 6.35 6.13
C SER A 5 0.04 6.45 4.62
N LEU A 6 0.74 7.43 4.05
CA LEU A 6 0.84 7.61 2.61
C LEU A 6 2.02 6.84 2.05
N ILE A 7 1.88 6.29 0.84
CA ILE A 7 3.03 5.82 0.06
C ILE A 7 3.79 7.03 -0.45
N VAL A 8 5.06 7.14 -0.07
CA VAL A 8 5.93 8.26 -0.44
C VAL A 8 7.01 7.86 -1.42
N GLU A 9 7.37 6.57 -1.46
CA GLU A 9 8.40 6.05 -2.36
C GLU A 9 8.07 4.63 -2.84
N ARG A 10 8.60 4.29 -4.02
CA ARG A 10 8.51 2.97 -4.65
C ARG A 10 9.87 2.60 -5.20
N ASN A 11 10.34 1.39 -4.87
CA ASN A 11 11.52 0.78 -5.45
C ASN A 11 11.13 -0.50 -6.20
N ASN A 12 11.73 -0.77 -7.35
CA ASN A 12 11.47 -2.01 -8.11
C ASN A 12 12.79 -2.75 -8.28
N TRP A 13 13.06 -3.69 -7.38
CA TRP A 13 14.32 -4.42 -7.38
C TRP A 13 14.30 -5.53 -8.43
N GLN A 14 15.04 -5.31 -9.52
CA GLN A 14 15.29 -6.29 -10.59
C GLN A 14 14.02 -7.02 -11.09
N LEU A 15 12.86 -6.35 -11.11
CA LEU A 15 11.55 -6.87 -11.55
C LEU A 15 11.01 -8.06 -10.74
N ARG A 16 11.64 -8.42 -9.62
CA ARG A 16 11.22 -9.55 -8.77
C ARG A 16 10.31 -9.12 -7.63
N THR A 17 10.57 -7.94 -7.08
CA THR A 17 9.81 -7.38 -5.97
C THR A 17 9.69 -5.87 -6.16
N THR A 18 8.48 -5.35 -6.00
CA THR A 18 8.28 -3.91 -5.86
C THR A 18 8.09 -3.58 -4.38
N GLU A 19 8.99 -2.78 -3.82
CA GLU A 19 8.89 -2.27 -2.46
C GLU A 19 8.17 -0.91 -2.46
N PHE A 20 7.27 -0.71 -1.52
CA PHE A 20 6.56 0.55 -1.28
C PHE A 20 6.86 1.04 0.12
N TYR A 21 7.36 2.26 0.22
CA TYR A 21 7.72 2.89 1.49
C TYR A 21 6.67 3.92 1.89
N MET A 22 6.22 3.81 3.13
CA MET A 22 5.22 4.68 3.70
C MET A 22 5.86 5.83 4.50
N GLN A 23 5.16 6.96 4.59
CA GLN A 23 5.60 8.15 5.32
C GLN A 23 5.96 7.89 6.79
N ASN A 24 5.30 6.92 7.44
CA ASN A 24 5.58 6.52 8.82
C ASN A 24 6.72 5.50 8.96
N GLY A 25 7.46 5.20 7.88
CA GLY A 25 8.57 4.25 7.87
C GLY A 25 8.16 2.78 7.66
N LEU A 26 6.87 2.47 7.50
CA LEU A 26 6.44 1.11 7.13
C LEU A 26 6.79 0.77 5.69
N ARG A 27 7.04 -0.51 5.42
CA ARG A 27 7.30 -1.04 4.07
C ARG A 27 6.28 -2.12 3.70
N ILE A 28 5.83 -2.12 2.45
CA ILE A 28 5.08 -3.22 1.84
C ILE A 28 5.89 -3.74 0.66
N ASP A 29 6.09 -5.04 0.61
CA ASP A 29 6.78 -5.72 -0.47
C ASP A 29 5.75 -6.43 -1.35
N SER A 30 5.65 -6.07 -2.63
CA SER A 30 4.86 -6.80 -3.62
C SER A 30 5.77 -7.78 -4.36
N ASN A 31 5.56 -9.07 -4.16
CA ASN A 31 6.23 -10.09 -4.97
C ASN A 31 5.69 -10.04 -6.40
N ALA A 32 6.49 -10.41 -7.40
CA ALA A 32 6.08 -10.42 -8.82
C ALA A 32 4.81 -11.25 -9.10
N ILE A 33 4.41 -12.15 -8.20
CA ILE A 33 3.16 -12.93 -8.27
C ILE A 33 1.94 -12.07 -7.89
N TYR A 34 2.12 -11.10 -6.99
CA TYR A 34 1.09 -10.16 -6.55
C TYR A 34 1.41 -8.75 -7.06
N ASP A 35 0.88 -8.43 -8.23
CA ASP A 35 0.98 -7.09 -8.82
C ASP A 35 0.01 -6.12 -8.14
N PHE A 36 0.39 -5.64 -6.95
CA PHE A 36 -0.39 -4.64 -6.25
C PHE A 36 -0.40 -3.34 -7.06
N LYS A 37 -1.59 -2.82 -7.39
CA LYS A 37 -1.78 -1.60 -8.19
C LYS A 37 -1.60 -0.31 -7.36
N LEU A 38 -0.59 -0.31 -6.49
CA LEU A 38 -0.27 0.80 -5.59
C LEU A 38 0.43 1.92 -6.34
N LYS A 39 0.18 3.16 -5.94
CA LYS A 39 0.77 4.37 -6.49
C LYS A 39 1.24 5.30 -5.38
N LEU A 40 2.21 6.15 -5.71
CA LEU A 40 2.63 7.23 -4.82
C LEU A 40 1.42 8.11 -4.47
N GLY A 41 1.30 8.48 -3.19
CA GLY A 41 0.19 9.26 -2.66
C GLY A 41 -1.07 8.47 -2.31
N ASP A 42 -1.12 7.16 -2.58
CA ASP A 42 -2.16 6.30 -2.01
C ASP A 42 -2.03 6.27 -0.49
N SER A 43 -3.17 6.26 0.20
CA SER A 43 -3.26 6.10 1.65
C SER A 43 -3.49 4.64 1.99
N ILE A 44 -2.65 4.10 2.85
CA ILE A 44 -2.71 2.73 3.34
C ILE A 44 -3.19 2.74 4.77
N THR A 45 -4.10 1.81 5.06
CA THR A 45 -4.59 1.55 6.40
C THR A 45 -4.33 0.10 6.75
N LYS A 46 -3.57 -0.16 7.82
CA LYS A 46 -3.26 -1.51 8.33
C LYS A 46 -3.57 -1.58 9.81
N ASP A 47 -4.13 -2.70 10.25
CA ASP A 47 -4.20 -3.01 11.68
C ASP A 47 -2.88 -3.65 12.14
N ALA A 48 -2.38 -3.24 13.31
CA ALA A 48 -1.08 -3.67 13.83
C ALA A 48 -0.91 -5.18 13.96
N ASN A 49 -2.02 -5.89 14.19
CA ASN A 49 -2.07 -7.32 14.44
C ASN A 49 -2.66 -8.09 13.24
N SER A 50 -2.65 -7.50 12.05
CA SER A 50 -3.19 -8.11 10.84
C SER A 50 -2.27 -7.84 9.66
N ASP A 51 -2.21 -8.79 8.74
CA ASP A 51 -1.52 -8.64 7.45
C ASP A 51 -2.44 -8.13 6.35
N LEU A 52 -3.70 -7.86 6.70
CA LEU A 52 -4.63 -7.15 5.85
C LEU A 52 -4.29 -5.65 5.84
N PHE A 53 -4.22 -5.09 4.65
CA PHE A 53 -4.12 -3.66 4.45
C PHE A 53 -5.12 -3.18 3.39
N LYS A 54 -5.72 -2.02 3.67
CA LYS A 54 -6.65 -1.34 2.77
C LYS A 54 -5.95 -0.19 2.08
N VAL A 55 -6.26 -0.02 0.81
CA VAL A 55 -5.73 1.05 -0.03
C VAL A 55 -6.83 2.03 -0.34
N TYR A 56 -6.54 3.31 -0.17
CA TYR A 56 -7.41 4.40 -0.53
C TYR A 56 -6.68 5.33 -1.49
N ARG A 57 -7.36 5.76 -2.55
CA ARG A 57 -6.80 6.68 -3.53
C ARG A 57 -7.51 8.01 -3.48
N LYS A 58 -6.74 9.09 -3.51
CA LYS A 58 -7.29 10.45 -3.59
C LYS A 58 -7.87 10.66 -4.98
N ASP A 59 -9.17 10.92 -5.05
CA ASP A 59 -9.83 11.31 -6.28
C ASP A 59 -9.45 12.75 -6.65
N THR A 60 -9.28 12.99 -7.96
CA THR A 60 -8.78 14.27 -8.47
C THR A 60 -9.87 15.33 -8.55
N VAL A 61 -11.14 14.93 -8.60
CA VAL A 61 -12.32 15.80 -8.73
C VAL A 61 -12.75 16.30 -7.35
N ASP A 62 -13.05 15.39 -6.41
CA ASP A 62 -13.58 15.76 -5.10
C ASP A 62 -12.51 15.94 -4.01
N LYS A 63 -11.25 15.63 -4.34
CA LYS A 63 -10.08 15.70 -3.45
C LYS A 63 -10.19 14.82 -2.19
N LYS A 64 -11.06 13.82 -2.17
CA LYS A 64 -11.25 12.87 -1.07
C LYS A 64 -10.59 11.53 -1.37
N TYR A 65 -10.27 10.80 -0.30
CA TYR A 65 -9.74 9.44 -0.40
C TYR A 65 -10.89 8.44 -0.47
N HIS A 66 -10.94 7.66 -1.54
CA HIS A 66 -11.93 6.60 -1.73
C HIS A 66 -11.27 5.24 -1.61
N PHE A 67 -12.00 4.29 -1.03
CA PHE A 67 -11.54 2.91 -0.94
C PHE A 67 -11.31 2.36 -2.34
N LEU A 68 -10.14 1.73 -2.54
CA LEU A 68 -9.77 1.13 -3.80
C LEU A 68 -9.84 -0.39 -3.72
N ILE A 69 -9.11 -0.97 -2.76
CA ILE A 69 -8.93 -2.41 -2.63
C ILE A 69 -8.38 -2.77 -1.25
N GLU A 70 -8.61 -4.01 -0.83
CA GLU A 70 -7.99 -4.64 0.32
C GLU A 70 -7.08 -5.77 -0.16
N TYR A 71 -5.91 -5.88 0.45
CA TYR A 71 -4.93 -6.92 0.18
C TYR A 71 -4.61 -7.67 1.47
N ASP A 72 -4.35 -8.97 1.33
CA ASP A 72 -3.77 -9.81 2.37
C ASP A 72 -2.30 -10.08 2.01
N ASN A 73 -1.40 -9.69 2.90
CA ASN A 73 0.02 -9.86 2.69
C ASN A 73 0.56 -11.24 3.13
N ASP A 74 -0.30 -12.11 3.69
CA ASP A 74 0.11 -13.39 4.31
C ASP A 74 -0.29 -14.65 3.51
N SER A 75 -0.76 -14.52 2.26
CA SER A 75 -1.12 -15.69 1.44
C SER A 75 0.13 -16.40 0.86
N HIS A 76 0.77 -17.21 1.71
CA HIS A 76 1.73 -18.26 1.37
C HIS A 76 1.04 -19.50 0.76
#